data_AF-A0A4Y2BF13-F1
#
_entry.id   AF-A0A4Y2BF13-F1
#
_cell.length_a   1.000
_cell.length_b   1.000
_cell.length_c   1.000
_cell.angle_alpha   90.00
_cell.angle_beta   90.00
_cell.angle_gamma   90.00
#
_symmetry.space_group_name_H-M   'P 1'
#
loop_
_entity.id
_entity.type
_entity.pdbx_description
1 polymer ?
#
loop_
_entity_poly.entity_id
_entity_poly.type
_entity_poly.pdbx_seq_one_letter_code
_entity_poly.pdbx_strand_id
1 'polypeptide(L)'
;MDSRNHSNWAGLVCTNFSTDVRGYRDRIYPHRWIGRCGTITWTPRSPDINPRDIFLWRYMKSRAYDTRVTSDFDLVARIVEAVARVRDTPDQFERVRGSMYRRCEVCILAAGRNFEHFL
;
A
#
# COMPACT_ATOMS: atom_id res chain seq x y z
N MET A 1 -3.63 33.68 30.33
CA MET A 1 -3.64 32.56 31.30
C MET A 1 -4.28 31.37 30.63
N ASP A 2 -3.47 30.34 30.43
CA ASP A 2 -3.81 29.00 29.94
C ASP A 2 -4.77 28.29 30.88
N SER A 3 -5.74 27.55 30.33
CA SER A 3 -6.03 26.17 30.76
C SER A 3 -7.06 25.50 29.83
N ARG A 4 -6.54 24.69 28.89
CA ARG A 4 -6.93 23.30 28.51
C ARG A 4 -8.25 22.78 29.13
N ASN A 5 -9.09 21.95 28.52
CA ASN A 5 -8.85 20.80 27.67
C ASN A 5 -10.23 20.19 27.35
N HIS A 6 -10.62 19.99 26.10
CA HIS A 6 -11.49 18.87 25.72
C HIS A 6 -11.17 18.53 24.26
N SER A 7 -10.30 17.53 24.13
CA SER A 7 -9.75 17.04 22.87
C SER A 7 -10.88 16.49 22.01
N ASN A 8 -11.22 17.23 20.95
CA ASN A 8 -12.22 16.81 19.97
C ASN A 8 -11.58 15.81 18.99
N TRP A 9 -11.53 14.53 19.38
CA TRP A 9 -11.01 13.45 18.54
C TRP A 9 -12.03 12.90 17.53
N ALA A 10 -13.12 13.61 17.25
CA ALA A 10 -14.18 13.17 16.33
C ALA A 10 -13.85 13.34 14.83
N GLY A 11 -12.59 13.65 14.46
CA GLY A 11 -12.22 14.09 13.11
C GLY A 11 -11.46 13.09 12.22
N LEU A 12 -11.24 11.84 12.65
CA LEU A 12 -10.58 10.84 11.80
C LEU A 12 -11.59 10.10 10.91
N VAL A 13 -12.24 10.84 10.01
CA VAL A 13 -12.80 10.23 8.80
C VAL A 13 -11.61 9.77 7.97
N CYS A 14 -11.37 8.47 7.94
CA CYS A 14 -10.47 7.85 6.98
C CYS A 14 -10.91 8.28 5.57
N THR A 15 -10.19 9.23 4.97
CA THR A 15 -10.51 9.86 3.67
C THR A 15 -10.71 8.86 2.54
N ASN A 16 -10.14 7.66 2.66
CA ASN A 16 -10.29 6.56 1.71
C ASN A 16 -11.69 5.90 1.67
N PHE A 17 -12.61 6.24 2.57
CA PHE A 17 -13.95 5.63 2.63
C PHE A 17 -15.10 6.63 2.42
N SER A 18 -14.79 7.91 2.16
CA SER A 18 -15.85 8.89 1.90
C SER A 18 -16.62 8.53 0.63
N THR A 19 -17.90 8.91 0.58
CA THR A 19 -18.76 8.70 -0.60
C THR A 19 -18.18 9.39 -1.84
N ASP A 20 -17.57 10.56 -1.67
CA ASP A 20 -16.96 11.31 -2.78
C ASP A 20 -15.76 10.57 -3.40
N VAL A 21 -14.88 10.01 -2.56
CA VAL A 21 -13.71 9.25 -3.04
C VAL A 21 -14.17 7.95 -3.71
N ARG A 22 -15.23 7.32 -3.21
CA ARG A 22 -15.83 6.13 -3.85
C ARG A 22 -16.43 6.48 -5.22
N GLY A 23 -17.27 7.51 -5.29
CA GLY A 23 -17.87 7.96 -6.55
C GLY A 23 -16.82 8.33 -7.60
N TYR A 24 -15.72 8.98 -7.18
CA TYR A 24 -14.58 9.22 -8.06
C TYR A 24 -13.94 7.93 -8.58
N ARG A 25 -13.68 6.96 -7.69
CA ARG A 25 -13.06 5.67 -8.08
C ARG A 25 -13.97 4.82 -8.96
N ASP A 26 -15.27 4.80 -8.70
CA ASP A 26 -16.25 4.11 -9.56
C ASP A 26 -16.26 4.71 -10.98
N ARG A 27 -16.10 6.04 -11.10
CA ARG A 27 -16.03 6.72 -12.38
C ARG A 27 -14.73 6.45 -13.15
N ILE A 28 -13.58 6.52 -12.48
CA ILE A 28 -12.26 6.43 -13.16
C ILE A 28 -11.81 4.97 -13.34
N TYR A 29 -12.18 4.08 -12.41
CA TYR A 29 -11.76 2.68 -12.38
C TYR A 29 -12.97 1.74 -12.25
N PRO A 30 -13.95 1.80 -13.18
CA PRO A 30 -15.16 1.00 -13.09
C PRO A 30 -14.81 -0.48 -12.99
N HIS A 31 -15.34 -1.15 -11.97
CA HIS A 31 -15.13 -2.56 -11.64
C HIS A 31 -13.66 -3.01 -11.49
N ARG A 32 -12.71 -2.06 -11.39
CA ARG A 32 -11.27 -2.34 -11.36
C ARG A 32 -10.59 -1.93 -10.07
N TRP A 33 -11.20 -1.07 -9.26
CA TRP A 33 -10.61 -0.68 -7.99
C TRP A 33 -11.01 -1.64 -6.87
N ILE A 34 -10.04 -1.90 -5.99
CA ILE A 34 -10.16 -2.81 -4.86
C ILE A 34 -10.16 -1.99 -3.58
N GLY A 35 -11.09 -2.27 -2.67
CA GLY A 35 -11.14 -1.57 -1.39
C GLY A 35 -12.37 -1.87 -0.57
N ARG A 36 -12.47 -1.22 0.59
CA ARG A 36 -13.62 -1.37 1.47
C ARG A 36 -14.86 -0.73 0.82
N CYS A 37 -15.93 -1.50 0.70
CA CYS A 37 -17.17 -1.09 0.03
C CYS A 37 -17.04 -0.78 -1.48
N GLY A 38 -16.02 -1.33 -2.15
CA GLY A 38 -15.91 -1.34 -3.62
C GLY A 38 -16.51 -2.62 -4.22
N THR A 39 -16.60 -2.67 -5.55
CA THR A 39 -17.08 -3.88 -6.27
C THR A 39 -16.20 -5.10 -5.95
N ILE A 40 -14.88 -4.89 -5.85
CA ILE A 40 -13.93 -5.90 -5.37
C ILE A 40 -13.59 -5.55 -3.93
N THR A 41 -14.09 -6.36 -2.99
CA THR A 41 -13.86 -6.14 -1.57
C THR A 41 -12.44 -6.51 -1.17
N TRP A 42 -11.83 -5.68 -0.31
CA TRP A 42 -10.52 -5.97 0.29
C TRP A 42 -10.68 -6.17 1.78
N THR A 43 -10.05 -7.20 2.32
CA THR A 43 -10.10 -7.48 3.75
C THR A 43 -9.31 -6.46 4.56
N PRO A 44 -9.79 -6.07 5.76
CA PRO A 44 -9.00 -5.22 6.65
C PRO A 44 -7.68 -5.89 7.06
N ARG A 45 -6.63 -5.08 7.25
CA ARG A 45 -5.34 -5.51 7.82
C ARG A 45 -4.59 -6.60 7.03
N SER A 46 -4.59 -6.50 5.71
CA SER A 46 -3.87 -7.44 4.82
C SER A 46 -2.68 -6.79 4.10
N PRO A 47 -1.66 -6.25 4.81
CA PRO A 47 -0.46 -5.70 4.18
C PRO A 47 0.31 -6.79 3.42
N ASP A 48 0.27 -8.03 3.92
CA ASP A 48 0.99 -9.16 3.34
C ASP A 48 0.48 -9.57 1.96
N ILE A 49 -0.66 -9.05 1.51
CA ILE A 49 -1.22 -9.31 0.17
C ILE A 49 -1.11 -8.06 -0.71
N ASN A 50 -0.93 -6.87 -0.14
CA ASN A 50 -0.91 -5.63 -0.92
C ASN A 50 0.38 -5.48 -1.74
N PRO A 51 0.32 -5.42 -3.09
CA PRO A 51 1.48 -5.22 -3.96
C PRO A 51 2.41 -4.07 -3.55
N ARG A 52 1.83 -2.99 -3.04
CA ARG A 52 2.59 -1.83 -2.56
C ARG A 52 3.46 -2.18 -1.35
N ASP A 53 2.89 -2.89 -0.38
CA ASP A 53 3.54 -3.16 0.90
C ASP A 53 4.53 -4.33 0.77
N ILE A 54 4.18 -5.37 0.00
CA ILE A 54 5.04 -6.55 -0.22
C ILE A 54 6.28 -6.24 -1.05
N PHE A 55 6.18 -5.27 -1.97
CA PHE A 55 7.23 -4.99 -2.94
C PHE A 55 7.66 -3.52 -2.96
N LEU A 56 6.79 -2.62 -3.42
CA LEU A 56 7.21 -1.25 -3.77
C LEU A 56 7.82 -0.51 -2.58
N TRP A 57 7.14 -0.52 -1.43
CA TRP A 57 7.62 0.13 -0.22
C TRP A 57 8.92 -0.49 0.29
N ARG A 58 8.99 -1.84 0.32
CA ARG A 58 10.19 -2.56 0.72
C ARG A 58 11.39 -2.23 -0.18
N TYR A 59 11.18 -2.19 -1.49
CA TYR A 59 12.21 -1.86 -2.48
C TYR A 59 12.65 -0.40 -2.38
N MET A 60 11.72 0.55 -2.32
CA MET A 60 12.06 1.96 -2.18
C MET A 60 12.83 2.22 -0.89
N LYS A 61 12.41 1.59 0.22
CA LYS A 61 13.10 1.73 1.50
C LYS A 61 14.52 1.15 1.43
N SER A 62 14.70 -0.03 0.84
CA SER A 62 16.04 -0.61 0.72
C SER A 62 16.96 0.24 -0.16
N ARG A 63 16.44 0.88 -1.21
CA ARG A 63 17.23 1.78 -2.07
C ARG A 63 17.50 3.15 -1.43
N ALA A 64 16.50 3.75 -0.81
CA ALA A 64 16.61 5.08 -0.22
C ALA A 64 17.63 5.09 0.94
N TYR A 65 17.65 4.02 1.74
CA TYR A 65 18.48 3.90 2.94
C TYR A 65 19.68 2.96 2.78
N ASP A 66 20.04 2.59 1.54
CA ASP A 66 21.20 1.73 1.26
C ASP A 66 22.50 2.36 1.76
N THR A 67 22.60 3.69 1.65
CA THR A 67 23.68 4.50 2.21
C THR A 67 23.11 5.57 3.13
N ARG A 68 23.96 6.17 3.97
CA ARG A 68 23.54 7.26 4.86
C ARG A 68 22.93 8.40 4.04
N VAL A 69 21.73 8.80 4.42
CA VAL A 69 21.03 9.95 3.86
C VAL A 69 21.63 11.22 4.45
N THR A 70 21.99 12.18 3.61
CA THR A 70 22.67 13.42 4.04
C THR A 70 21.77 14.65 4.01
N SER A 71 20.64 14.60 3.27
CA SER A 71 19.63 15.66 3.22
C SER A 71 18.28 15.13 2.71
N ASP A 72 17.23 15.92 2.90
CA ASP A 72 15.90 15.61 2.35
C ASP A 72 15.91 15.57 0.81
N PHE A 73 16.73 16.41 0.16
CA PHE A 73 16.86 16.42 -1.29
C PHE A 73 17.49 15.11 -1.80
N ASP A 74 18.54 14.63 -1.14
CA ASP A 74 19.17 13.34 -1.42
C ASP A 74 18.16 12.19 -1.24
N LEU A 75 17.38 12.20 -0.16
CA LEU A 75 16.33 11.21 0.05
C LEU A 75 15.29 11.20 -1.08
N VAL A 76 14.79 12.37 -1.47
CA VAL A 76 13.81 12.50 -2.56
C VAL A 76 14.41 12.00 -3.88
N ALA A 77 15.64 12.38 -4.20
CA ALA A 77 16.33 11.94 -5.42
C ALA A 77 16.44 10.40 -5.48
N ARG A 78 16.81 9.76 -4.36
CA ARG A 78 16.90 8.29 -4.27
C ARG A 78 15.55 7.60 -4.41
N ILE A 79 14.48 8.17 -3.84
CA ILE A 79 13.12 7.64 -4.00
C ILE A 79 12.70 7.71 -5.47
N VAL A 80 12.93 8.86 -6.13
CA VAL A 80 12.62 9.04 -7.56
C VAL A 80 13.39 8.05 -8.42
N GLU A 81 14.69 7.88 -8.15
CA GLU A 81 15.51 6.89 -8.85
C GLU A 81 15.01 5.46 -8.63
N ALA A 82 14.67 5.09 -7.39
CA ALA A 82 14.14 3.77 -7.08
C ALA A 82 12.83 3.49 -7.82
N VAL A 83 11.92 4.47 -7.89
CA VAL A 83 10.67 4.35 -8.65
C VAL A 83 10.94 4.23 -10.16
N ALA A 84 11.86 5.03 -10.70
CA ALA A 84 12.25 4.93 -12.11
C ALA A 84 12.79 3.53 -12.43
N ARG A 85 13.68 2.98 -11.59
CA ARG A 85 14.21 1.62 -11.74
C ARG A 85 13.10 0.56 -11.74
N VAL A 86 12.11 0.67 -10.86
CA VAL A 86 10.95 -0.26 -10.86
C VAL A 86 10.18 -0.18 -12.17
N ARG A 87 9.93 1.03 -12.67
CA ARG A 87 9.21 1.25 -13.93
C ARG A 87 9.97 0.70 -15.14
N ASP A 88 11.28 0.93 -15.17
CA ASP A 88 12.12 0.64 -16.33
C ASP A 88 12.61 -0.81 -16.35
N THR A 89 12.44 -1.57 -15.27
CA THR A 89 12.77 -3.00 -15.23
C THR A 89 11.62 -3.82 -15.81
N PRO A 90 11.84 -4.61 -16.88
CA PRO A 90 10.81 -5.46 -17.45
C PRO A 90 10.25 -6.48 -16.46
N ASP A 91 8.98 -6.85 -16.66
CA ASP A 91 8.26 -7.90 -15.94
C ASP A 91 8.11 -7.72 -14.42
N GLN A 92 8.57 -6.60 -13.83
CA GLN A 92 8.48 -6.39 -12.38
C GLN A 92 7.04 -6.46 -11.90
N PHE A 93 6.12 -5.78 -12.60
CA PHE A 93 4.71 -5.78 -12.21
C PHE A 93 4.07 -7.16 -12.37
N GLU A 94 4.43 -7.93 -13.39
CA GLU A 94 3.93 -9.30 -13.56
C GLU A 94 4.44 -10.24 -12.46
N ARG A 95 5.70 -10.11 -12.05
CA ARG A 95 6.25 -10.84 -10.90
C ARG A 95 5.54 -10.48 -9.60
N VAL A 96 5.25 -9.20 -9.38
CA VAL A 96 4.53 -8.72 -8.20
C VAL A 96 3.09 -9.24 -8.19
N ARG A 97 2.42 -9.25 -9.35
CA ARG A 97 1.08 -9.84 -9.50
C ARG A 97 1.10 -11.34 -9.20
N GLY A 98 2.06 -12.08 -9.74
CA GLY A 98 2.23 -13.50 -9.45
C GLY A 98 2.47 -13.78 -7.97
N SER A 99 3.29 -12.95 -7.30
CA SER A 99 3.50 -13.02 -5.85
C SER A 99 2.20 -12.75 -5.07
N MET A 100 1.45 -11.71 -5.46
CA MET A 100 0.15 -11.40 -4.86
C MET A 100 -0.83 -12.57 -4.95
N TYR A 101 -0.97 -13.20 -6.13
CA TYR A 101 -1.86 -14.37 -6.30
C TYR A 101 -1.44 -15.54 -5.42
N ARG A 102 -0.16 -15.90 -5.41
CA ARG A 102 0.37 -16.95 -4.53
C ARG A 102 0.06 -16.67 -3.06
N ARG A 103 0.24 -15.44 -2.61
CA ARG A 103 -0.06 -15.05 -1.22
C ARG A 103 -1.55 -15.13 -0.90
N CYS A 104 -2.43 -14.80 -1.86
CA CYS A 104 -3.87 -15.02 -1.71
C CYS A 104 -4.20 -16.51 -1.53
N GLU A 105 -3.60 -17.39 -2.33
CA GLU A 105 -3.82 -18.85 -2.22
C GLU A 105 -3.41 -19.38 -0.85
N VAL A 106 -2.22 -19.00 -0.38
CA VAL A 106 -1.73 -19.42 0.95
C VAL A 106 -2.62 -18.84 2.06
N CYS A 107 -3.08 -17.59 1.93
CA CYS A 107 -4.01 -16.99 2.89
C CYS A 107 -5.34 -17.78 2.97
N ILE A 108 -5.87 -18.23 1.82
CA ILE A 108 -7.07 -19.08 1.75
C ILE A 108 -6.82 -20.42 2.46
N LEU A 109 -5.68 -21.07 2.20
CA LEU A 109 -5.28 -22.32 2.87
C LEU A 109 -5.12 -22.13 4.39
N ALA A 110 -4.65 -20.97 4.82
CA ALA A 110 -4.53 -20.60 6.23
C ALA A 110 -5.85 -20.12 6.85
N ALA A 111 -6.97 -20.14 6.12
CA ALA A 111 -8.28 -19.62 6.53
C ALA A 111 -8.22 -18.16 7.04
N GLY A 112 -7.44 -17.31 6.37
CA GLY A 112 -7.28 -15.89 6.70
C GLY A 112 -6.35 -15.59 7.88
N ARG A 113 -5.68 -16.59 8.46
CA ARG A 113 -4.65 -16.39 9.50
C ARG A 113 -3.31 -15.95 8.89
N ASN A 114 -2.39 -15.49 9.74
CA ASN A 114 -1.02 -15.18 9.35
C ASN A 114 -0.38 -16.38 8.64
N PHE A 115 0.24 -16.13 7.49
CA PHE A 115 0.71 -17.16 6.58
C PHE A 115 2.14 -16.96 6.09
N GLU A 116 2.85 -15.94 6.59
CA GLU A 116 4.23 -15.65 6.15
C GLU A 116 5.21 -16.82 6.34
N HIS A 117 4.96 -17.69 7.32
CA HIS A 117 5.77 -18.89 7.56
C HIS A 117 5.60 -19.98 6.49
N PHE A 118 4.67 -19.81 5.56
CA PHE A 118 4.43 -20.72 4.43
C PHE A 118 4.89 -20.12 3.08
N LEU A 119 5.48 -18.92 3.07
CA LEU A 119 5.88 -18.19 1.86
C LEU A 119 7.33 -18.41 1.44
#